data_AF-A0A3D6EA91-F1
#
_entry.id   AF-A0A3D6EA91-F1
#
_cell.length_a   1.000
_cell.length_b   1.000
_cell.length_c   1.000
_cell.angle_alpha   90.00
_cell.angle_beta   90.00
_cell.angle_gamma   90.00
#
_symmetry.space_group_name_H-M   'P 1'
#
loop_
_entity.id
_entity.type
_entity.pdbx_description
1 polymer ?
#
loop_
_entity_poly.entity_id
_entity_poly.type
_entity_poly.pdbx_seq_one_letter_code
_entity_poly.pdbx_strand_id
1 'polypeptide(L)'
;KSYDTAIERYYDAVDSLIPHLKDKETFKRGMAELYDRYKSRLRLNFDLRTMTAEYLIRNIEQAFDLWQNGKWATHLDFDEFCEYILPYKCIEQQPMTDWRTALEELCRGNIDRNEKECKEYRYNSRMAALETNRALSGNFLRYTKQLASYPIFRATTLRSLPFGTCMESCTCALLAMRSKGIPVAIDFTPQWANRKYGHYWLTVLNMRHRSEQFAPFDIEPDAHLNRPFSKIYRMTYRPNPELAERLFRKETIPSSLQYIFFRDVSDEYMRTDDLDVPLFDDIDIGDNIYISTFNNQEWVAVACGERRRGSTAHFEKLGRNVCYMPVQYDRNGFQAIGRPFYLDYRGRMNPFRLDTTGYRTIRLTRKYPVYEFVYQNREKITGGLIQASDTPDFHRTIDVAEFPRDSLTLAGNQTVQTNRPYRYWRLCASDEGRCDMAELIFYDRSGRRLEAKLIRCGREVHPQNKVNLATAINDDDPLTLFSARGIDDIWVGFDFGRPVDIAQIVYFRRSDGNNLYPGYEYLLSFWNGRDWQEIDRQTADARTYLDFDGVPDDALLLLQCTTTGTESRPFTYRDGEIEWY
;
A
#
# COMPACT_ATOMS: atom_id res chain seq x y z
N LYS A 1 20.85 17.21 9.35
CA LYS A 1 20.90 16.91 10.80
C LYS A 1 21.26 15.44 10.97
N SER A 2 21.88 15.07 12.09
CA SER A 2 22.32 13.70 12.39
C SER A 2 22.14 13.40 13.86
N TYR A 3 21.74 12.17 14.19
CA TYR A 3 21.82 11.70 15.56
C TYR A 3 23.29 11.62 16.00
N ASP A 4 23.55 11.95 17.26
CA ASP A 4 24.87 11.70 17.83
C ASP A 4 25.13 10.20 18.01
N THR A 5 26.38 9.84 18.30
CA THR A 5 26.79 8.44 18.47
C THR A 5 26.22 7.78 19.73
N ALA A 6 25.58 8.54 20.63
CA ALA A 6 24.93 7.95 21.80
C ALA A 6 23.72 7.08 21.44
N ILE A 7 23.17 7.25 20.24
CA ILE A 7 22.11 6.39 19.68
C ILE A 7 22.52 4.92 19.54
N GLU A 8 23.82 4.61 19.47
CA GLU A 8 24.31 3.22 19.39
C GLU A 8 23.85 2.39 20.60
N ARG A 9 23.74 2.98 21.80
CA ARG A 9 23.22 2.29 22.98
C ARG A 9 21.74 1.92 22.85
N TYR A 10 20.98 2.69 22.08
CA TYR A 10 19.58 2.38 21.78
C TYR A 10 19.51 1.18 20.83
N TYR A 11 20.33 1.18 19.78
CA TYR A 11 20.37 0.05 18.84
C TYR A 11 20.84 -1.25 19.51
N ASP A 12 21.83 -1.22 20.40
CA ASP A 12 22.26 -2.43 21.15
C ASP A 12 21.12 -3.02 21.98
N ALA A 13 20.27 -2.15 22.53
CA ALA A 13 19.11 -2.57 23.28
C ALA A 13 17.98 -3.08 22.36
N VAL A 14 17.86 -2.54 21.13
CA VAL A 14 16.97 -3.10 20.10
C VAL A 14 17.45 -4.49 19.70
N ASP A 15 18.74 -4.66 19.43
CA ASP A 15 19.34 -5.95 19.06
C ASP A 15 19.13 -7.00 20.17
N SER A 16 19.22 -6.58 21.44
CA SER A 16 18.94 -7.44 22.60
C SER A 16 17.46 -7.81 22.73
N LEU A 17 16.54 -6.97 22.24
CA LEU A 17 15.10 -7.23 22.27
C LEU A 17 14.69 -8.25 21.18
N ILE A 18 15.32 -8.19 20.01
CA ILE A 18 14.91 -8.94 18.81
C ILE A 18 14.67 -10.44 19.06
N PRO A 19 15.58 -11.20 19.73
CA PRO A 19 15.40 -12.64 19.97
C PRO A 19 14.16 -12.99 20.81
N HIS A 20 13.58 -12.02 21.52
CA HIS A 20 12.43 -12.22 22.40
C HIS A 20 11.09 -11.89 21.74
N LEU A 21 11.09 -11.41 20.49
CA LEU A 21 9.90 -11.01 19.75
C LEU A 21 9.26 -12.21 19.07
N LYS A 22 8.03 -12.55 19.43
CA LYS A 22 7.32 -13.73 18.89
C LYS A 22 6.32 -13.36 17.80
N ASP A 23 5.76 -12.16 17.87
CA ASP A 23 4.70 -11.69 16.98
C ASP A 23 4.71 -10.16 16.84
N LYS A 24 3.80 -9.64 16.01
CA LYS A 24 3.70 -8.21 15.72
C LYS A 24 3.32 -7.37 16.95
N GLU A 25 2.55 -7.91 17.90
CA GLU A 25 2.08 -7.16 19.07
C GLU A 25 3.16 -7.08 20.16
N THR A 26 3.89 -8.17 20.38
CA THR A 26 5.08 -8.18 21.24
C THR A 26 6.17 -7.25 20.69
N PHE A 27 6.38 -7.24 19.37
CA PHE A 27 7.26 -6.26 18.72
C PHE A 27 6.85 -4.82 18.98
N LYS A 28 5.58 -4.46 18.70
CA LYS A 28 5.07 -3.11 18.90
C LYS A 28 5.31 -2.62 20.33
N ARG A 29 4.95 -3.43 21.31
CA ARG A 29 5.08 -3.10 22.74
C ARG A 29 6.53 -2.94 23.16
N GLY A 30 7.38 -3.91 22.81
CA GLY A 30 8.79 -3.89 23.19
C GLY A 30 9.54 -2.68 22.59
N MET A 31 9.27 -2.36 21.32
CA MET A 31 9.87 -1.19 20.67
C MET A 31 9.41 0.13 21.31
N ALA A 32 8.12 0.25 21.65
CA ALA A 32 7.58 1.43 22.31
C ALA A 32 8.21 1.66 23.70
N GLU A 33 8.22 0.63 24.55
CA GLU A 33 8.83 0.69 25.88
C GLU A 33 10.32 1.03 25.82
N LEU A 34 11.02 0.43 24.85
CA LEU A 34 12.44 0.69 24.66
C LEU A 34 12.69 2.11 24.18
N TYR A 35 11.94 2.59 23.19
CA TYR A 35 12.06 3.97 22.73
C TYR A 35 11.78 4.97 23.86
N ASP A 36 10.74 4.76 24.66
CA ASP A 36 10.41 5.63 25.79
C ASP A 36 11.53 5.72 26.82
N ARG A 37 12.27 4.63 27.05
CA ARG A 37 13.43 4.60 27.94
C ARG A 37 14.62 5.40 27.40
N TYR A 38 14.80 5.45 26.08
CA TYR A 38 15.99 6.04 25.45
C TYR A 38 15.75 7.42 24.84
N LYS A 39 14.51 7.80 24.51
CA LYS A 39 14.18 9.05 23.78
C LYS A 39 14.78 10.31 24.40
N SER A 40 14.86 10.38 25.74
CA SER A 40 15.43 11.50 26.48
C SER A 40 16.95 11.64 26.33
N ARG A 41 17.64 10.61 25.82
CA ARG A 41 19.08 10.57 25.57
C ARG A 41 19.43 10.72 24.10
N LEU A 42 18.47 10.54 23.20
CA LEU A 42 18.69 10.74 21.76
C LEU A 42 18.85 12.24 21.48
N ARG A 43 19.90 12.61 20.75
CA ARG A 43 20.16 14.00 20.36
C ARG A 43 20.31 14.09 18.86
N LEU A 44 19.52 14.97 18.24
CA LEU A 44 19.56 15.26 16.82
C LEU A 44 20.21 16.64 16.63
N ASN A 45 21.40 16.67 16.03
CA ASN A 45 22.22 17.87 15.89
C ASN A 45 22.31 18.33 14.42
N PHE A 46 22.56 19.62 14.22
CA PHE A 46 22.91 20.13 12.88
C PHE A 46 24.31 19.68 12.50
N ASP A 47 24.46 19.12 11.29
CA ASP A 47 25.73 18.55 10.83
C ASP A 47 26.83 19.62 10.81
N LEU A 48 26.50 20.85 10.43
CA LEU A 48 27.39 22.02 10.48
C LEU A 48 27.99 22.30 11.87
N ARG A 49 27.41 21.76 12.95
CA ARG A 49 27.92 21.95 14.33
C ARG A 49 28.74 20.77 14.85
N THR A 50 28.58 19.59 14.27
CA THR A 50 29.15 18.34 14.80
C THR A 50 30.07 17.61 13.83
N MET A 51 30.06 17.99 12.55
CA MET A 51 30.90 17.40 11.52
C MET A 51 32.36 17.87 11.68
N THR A 52 33.30 16.93 11.66
CA THR A 52 34.73 17.23 11.79
C THR A 52 35.45 17.11 10.45
N ALA A 53 36.61 17.76 10.33
CA ALA A 53 37.45 17.66 9.14
C ALA A 53 37.92 16.21 8.92
N GLU A 54 38.29 15.50 10.00
CA GLU A 54 38.75 14.10 9.94
C GLU A 54 37.67 13.17 9.40
N TYR A 55 36.41 13.37 9.80
CA TYR A 55 35.28 12.59 9.26
C TYR A 55 35.10 12.83 7.76
N LEU A 56 35.13 14.09 7.33
CA LEU A 56 34.96 14.46 5.93
C LEU A 56 36.10 13.95 5.05
N ILE A 57 37.36 14.13 5.48
CA ILE A 57 38.54 13.65 4.77
C ILE A 57 38.45 12.14 4.59
N ARG A 58 38.20 11.39 5.68
CA ARG A 58 38.04 9.93 5.60
C ARG A 58 36.92 9.51 4.66
N ASN A 59 35.77 10.17 4.71
CA ASN A 59 34.65 9.88 3.81
C ASN A 59 35.02 10.11 2.34
N ILE A 60 35.68 11.23 2.04
CA ILE A 60 36.12 11.59 0.70
C ILE A 60 37.12 10.56 0.19
N GLU A 61 38.14 10.22 0.97
CA GLU A 61 39.16 9.23 0.61
C GLU A 61 38.55 7.86 0.33
N GLN A 62 37.68 7.36 1.21
CA GLN A 62 36.95 6.09 1.01
C GLN A 62 36.08 6.12 -0.24
N ALA A 63 35.36 7.22 -0.49
CA ALA A 63 34.50 7.34 -1.66
C ALA A 63 35.32 7.35 -2.97
N PHE A 64 36.43 8.10 -3.01
CA PHE A 64 37.32 8.14 -4.16
C PHE A 64 37.99 6.78 -4.42
N ASP A 65 38.41 6.06 -3.37
CA ASP A 65 38.97 4.72 -3.53
C ASP A 65 37.95 3.75 -4.14
N LEU A 66 36.72 3.73 -3.63
CA LEU A 66 35.62 2.94 -4.18
C LEU A 66 35.28 3.30 -5.63
N TRP A 67 35.41 4.57 -6.02
CA TRP A 67 35.11 5.04 -7.37
C TRP A 67 36.24 4.77 -8.38
N GLN A 68 37.48 5.08 -8.01
CA GLN A 68 38.63 5.04 -8.91
C GLN A 68 39.34 3.68 -8.92
N ASN A 69 39.43 3.03 -7.76
CA ASN A 69 40.16 1.76 -7.57
C ASN A 69 39.21 0.57 -7.31
N GLY A 70 37.93 0.84 -7.03
CA GLY A 70 36.92 -0.17 -6.79
C GLY A 70 36.47 -0.90 -8.06
N LYS A 71 35.42 -1.73 -7.89
CA LYS A 71 34.93 -2.61 -8.96
C LYS A 71 33.61 -2.15 -9.56
N TRP A 72 32.72 -1.57 -8.77
CA TRP A 72 31.31 -1.43 -9.16
C TRP A 72 30.87 0.00 -9.45
N ALA A 73 31.77 0.98 -9.34
CA ALA A 73 31.50 2.40 -9.61
C ALA A 73 32.41 3.00 -10.69
N THR A 74 33.35 2.27 -11.29
CA THR A 74 34.36 2.83 -12.20
C THR A 74 33.78 3.43 -13.49
N HIS A 75 32.53 3.10 -13.83
CA HIS A 75 31.81 3.65 -14.97
C HIS A 75 31.12 4.99 -14.68
N LEU A 76 31.01 5.40 -13.41
CA LEU A 76 30.31 6.62 -13.06
C LEU A 76 31.08 7.86 -13.52
N ASP A 77 30.35 8.84 -14.05
CA ASP A 77 30.89 10.20 -14.21
C ASP A 77 30.99 10.92 -12.85
N PHE A 78 31.50 12.16 -12.85
CA PHE A 78 31.69 12.92 -11.62
C PHE A 78 30.37 13.32 -10.94
N ASP A 79 29.33 13.65 -11.71
CA ASP A 79 28.03 14.04 -11.15
C ASP A 79 27.33 12.82 -10.56
N GLU A 80 27.39 11.67 -11.24
CA GLU A 80 26.91 10.39 -10.74
C GLU A 80 27.70 9.97 -9.47
N PHE A 81 29.02 10.10 -9.46
CA PHE A 81 29.83 9.87 -8.27
C PHE A 81 29.37 10.73 -7.08
N CYS A 82 29.11 12.02 -7.32
CA CYS A 82 28.64 12.97 -6.32
C CYS A 82 27.29 12.59 -5.70
N GLU A 83 26.40 11.94 -6.46
CA GLU A 83 25.08 11.53 -5.99
C GLU A 83 25.06 10.10 -5.42
N TYR A 84 25.84 9.17 -5.99
CA TYR A 84 25.78 7.74 -5.70
C TYR A 84 26.85 7.22 -4.74
N ILE A 85 28.02 7.86 -4.61
CA ILE A 85 29.13 7.29 -3.83
C ILE A 85 29.69 8.28 -2.81
N LEU A 86 29.92 9.53 -3.22
CA LEU A 86 30.48 10.59 -2.36
C LEU A 86 29.70 10.93 -1.08
N PRO A 87 28.35 10.91 -1.06
CA PRO A 87 27.58 11.41 0.08
C PRO A 87 28.02 10.81 1.42
N TYR A 88 28.26 11.67 2.40
CA TYR A 88 28.73 11.25 3.71
C TYR A 88 27.64 10.64 4.59
N LYS A 89 26.37 10.81 4.19
CA LYS A 89 25.21 10.09 4.68
C LYS A 89 24.42 9.60 3.47
N CYS A 90 23.79 8.44 3.62
CA CYS A 90 22.86 7.94 2.62
C CYS A 90 21.44 8.45 2.86
N ILE A 91 21.05 8.65 4.13
CA ILE A 91 19.70 9.07 4.55
C ILE A 91 19.82 10.21 5.58
N GLU A 92 18.82 11.10 5.62
CA GLU A 92 18.77 12.18 6.61
C GLU A 92 18.67 11.62 8.05
N GLN A 93 19.23 12.33 9.01
CA GLN A 93 19.35 11.93 10.43
C GLN A 93 20.29 10.76 10.73
N GLN A 94 20.83 10.05 9.72
CA GLN A 94 21.83 9.01 9.91
C GLN A 94 23.00 9.52 10.78
N PRO A 95 23.43 8.77 11.81
CA PRO A 95 24.60 9.12 12.61
C PRO A 95 25.88 9.18 11.76
N MET A 96 26.78 10.12 12.08
CA MET A 96 28.07 10.27 11.39
C MET A 96 29.12 9.29 11.95
N THR A 97 28.86 7.99 11.80
CA THR A 97 29.81 6.90 12.13
C THR A 97 30.67 6.53 10.91
N ASP A 98 31.72 5.75 11.11
CA ASP A 98 32.52 5.18 10.01
C ASP A 98 31.79 4.01 9.33
N TRP A 99 30.63 4.31 8.77
CA TRP A 99 29.65 3.31 8.31
C TRP A 99 30.13 2.49 7.12
N ARG A 100 31.03 3.02 6.27
CA ARG A 100 31.58 2.26 5.15
C ARG A 100 32.46 1.12 5.65
N THR A 101 33.45 1.42 6.49
CA THR A 101 34.31 0.43 7.14
C THR A 101 33.49 -0.58 7.94
N ALA A 102 32.53 -0.10 8.74
CA ALA A 102 31.69 -0.98 9.55
C ALA A 102 30.83 -1.97 8.73
N LEU A 103 30.54 -1.65 7.47
CA LEU A 103 29.70 -2.44 6.57
C LEU A 103 30.46 -3.02 5.38
N GLU A 104 31.79 -2.95 5.40
CA GLU A 104 32.64 -3.43 4.30
C GLU A 104 32.37 -4.91 4.02
N GLU A 105 32.41 -5.74 5.06
CA GLU A 105 32.27 -7.20 4.97
C GLU A 105 30.81 -7.69 4.92
N LEU A 106 29.84 -6.85 5.29
CA LEU A 106 28.43 -7.24 5.30
C LEU A 106 27.97 -7.63 3.90
N CYS A 107 27.59 -8.90 3.67
CA CYS A 107 27.11 -9.39 2.38
C CYS A 107 28.14 -9.32 1.22
N ARG A 108 29.44 -9.30 1.52
CA ARG A 108 30.52 -9.18 0.52
C ARG A 108 30.86 -10.48 -0.24
N GLY A 109 30.63 -11.65 0.36
CA GLY A 109 31.19 -12.92 -0.13
C GLY A 109 30.98 -13.22 -1.63
N ASN A 110 29.73 -13.38 -2.07
CA ASN A 110 29.44 -13.83 -3.43
C ASN A 110 29.76 -12.79 -4.52
N ILE A 111 29.72 -11.49 -4.21
CA ILE A 111 30.02 -10.46 -5.22
C ILE A 111 31.49 -10.50 -5.64
N ASP A 112 32.42 -10.67 -4.70
CA ASP A 112 33.85 -10.75 -5.01
C ASP A 112 34.22 -12.07 -5.70
N ARG A 113 33.55 -13.17 -5.34
CA ARG A 113 33.72 -14.45 -6.01
C ARG A 113 33.22 -14.40 -7.44
N ASN A 114 31.98 -13.97 -7.64
CA ASN A 114 31.36 -13.93 -8.97
C ASN A 114 32.10 -12.98 -9.91
N GLU A 115 32.57 -11.84 -9.41
CA GLU A 115 33.36 -10.87 -10.18
C GLU A 115 34.68 -11.49 -10.71
N LYS A 116 35.32 -12.37 -9.93
CA LYS A 116 36.55 -13.07 -10.34
C LYS A 116 36.28 -14.25 -11.27
N GLU A 117 35.22 -15.01 -11.01
CA GLU A 117 34.92 -16.27 -11.70
C GLU A 117 34.12 -16.10 -13.00
N CYS A 118 33.34 -15.02 -13.15
CA CYS A 118 32.41 -14.84 -14.27
C CYS A 118 32.62 -13.50 -14.98
N LYS A 119 32.92 -13.56 -16.29
CA LYS A 119 33.22 -12.39 -17.13
C LYS A 119 32.05 -11.39 -17.15
N GLU A 120 30.81 -11.87 -17.16
CA GLU A 120 29.59 -11.06 -17.19
C GLU A 120 29.36 -10.28 -15.88
N TYR A 121 29.93 -10.74 -14.77
CA TYR A 121 29.82 -10.09 -13.46
C TYR A 121 30.95 -9.08 -13.22
N ARG A 122 32.00 -9.14 -14.04
CA ARG A 122 33.16 -8.27 -13.92
C ARG A 122 32.78 -6.81 -14.09
N TYR A 123 33.12 -6.00 -13.10
CA TYR A 123 32.74 -4.58 -13.00
C TYR A 123 31.24 -4.29 -13.11
N ASN A 124 30.37 -5.28 -12.93
CA ASN A 124 28.94 -5.13 -13.22
C ASN A 124 28.16 -4.72 -11.97
N SER A 125 27.87 -3.41 -11.86
CA SER A 125 27.14 -2.84 -10.71
C SER A 125 25.78 -3.49 -10.46
N ARG A 126 25.04 -3.80 -11.53
CA ARG A 126 23.73 -4.47 -11.44
C ARG A 126 23.84 -5.84 -10.80
N MET A 127 24.77 -6.67 -11.28
CA MET A 127 24.94 -8.03 -10.76
C MET A 127 25.42 -7.99 -9.30
N ALA A 128 26.28 -7.03 -8.95
CA ALA A 128 26.72 -6.81 -7.58
C ALA A 128 25.57 -6.39 -6.65
N ALA A 129 24.70 -5.48 -7.10
CA ALA A 129 23.51 -5.07 -6.35
C ALA A 129 22.57 -6.27 -6.10
N LEU A 130 22.22 -7.03 -7.14
CA LEU A 130 21.32 -8.18 -7.02
C LEU A 130 21.89 -9.29 -6.12
N GLU A 131 23.19 -9.56 -6.19
CA GLU A 131 23.83 -10.57 -5.34
C GLU A 131 23.95 -10.10 -3.88
N THR A 132 24.25 -8.81 -3.66
CA THR A 132 24.20 -8.22 -2.31
C THR A 132 22.78 -8.31 -1.74
N ASN A 133 21.76 -8.03 -2.55
CA ASN A 133 20.36 -8.10 -2.15
C ASN A 133 19.93 -9.54 -1.81
N ARG A 134 20.37 -10.51 -2.62
CA ARG A 134 20.16 -11.95 -2.34
C ARG A 134 20.81 -12.36 -1.01
N ALA A 135 21.98 -11.85 -0.68
CA ALA A 135 22.61 -12.10 0.62
C ALA A 135 21.85 -11.47 1.80
N LEU A 136 20.95 -10.52 1.56
CA LEU A 136 20.06 -9.94 2.57
C LEU A 136 18.76 -10.73 2.77
N SER A 137 18.26 -11.47 1.76
CA SER A 137 16.91 -12.06 1.71
C SER A 137 16.61 -13.17 2.74
N GLY A 138 17.56 -13.54 3.60
CA GLY A 138 17.37 -14.53 4.67
C GLY A 138 16.52 -14.09 5.86
N ASN A 139 16.29 -12.77 6.03
CA ASN A 139 15.46 -12.19 7.09
C ASN A 139 14.39 -11.27 6.47
N PHE A 140 13.30 -11.83 5.96
CA PHE A 140 12.21 -11.03 5.39
C PHE A 140 11.57 -10.13 6.45
N LEU A 141 11.78 -8.81 6.32
CA LEU A 141 11.10 -7.78 7.11
C LEU A 141 9.61 -7.78 6.78
N ARG A 142 8.78 -8.27 7.70
CA ARG A 142 7.31 -8.21 7.53
C ARG A 142 6.82 -6.78 7.70
N TYR A 143 5.92 -6.32 6.83
CA TYR A 143 5.51 -4.92 6.85
C TYR A 143 4.82 -4.48 8.17
N THR A 144 5.28 -3.37 8.75
CA THR A 144 4.58 -2.64 9.82
C THR A 144 4.90 -1.15 9.79
N LYS A 145 3.87 -0.30 9.94
CA LYS A 145 4.04 1.17 9.98
C LYS A 145 4.64 1.69 11.28
N GLN A 146 4.62 0.88 12.35
CA GLN A 146 5.03 1.32 13.68
C GLN A 146 6.51 1.75 13.73
N LEU A 147 7.37 1.19 12.88
CA LEU A 147 8.79 1.55 12.86
C LEU A 147 9.04 3.00 12.42
N ALA A 148 8.10 3.64 11.71
CA ALA A 148 8.27 5.02 11.27
C ALA A 148 8.49 6.01 12.44
N SER A 149 8.18 5.60 13.67
CA SER A 149 8.34 6.41 14.88
C SER A 149 9.68 6.20 15.61
N TYR A 150 10.53 5.27 15.16
CA TYR A 150 11.75 4.89 15.88
C TYR A 150 13.00 5.12 15.03
N PRO A 151 13.96 5.94 15.48
CA PRO A 151 15.15 6.24 14.70
C PRO A 151 16.10 5.04 14.72
N ILE A 152 16.16 4.24 13.65
CA ILE A 152 17.07 3.11 13.50
C ILE A 152 17.80 3.24 12.16
N PHE A 153 19.12 3.45 12.22
CA PHE A 153 19.96 3.64 11.03
C PHE A 153 21.10 2.62 10.92
N ARG A 154 21.38 1.85 11.98
CA ARG A 154 22.42 0.81 11.95
C ARG A 154 21.96 -0.35 11.07
N ALA A 155 22.64 -0.55 9.94
CA ALA A 155 22.25 -1.56 8.94
C ALA A 155 22.18 -2.99 9.51
N THR A 156 23.06 -3.35 10.45
CA THR A 156 23.03 -4.69 11.09
C THR A 156 21.81 -4.88 12.00
N THR A 157 21.38 -3.84 12.71
CA THR A 157 20.10 -3.84 13.46
C THR A 157 18.94 -3.94 12.49
N LEU A 158 18.89 -3.09 11.44
CA LEU A 158 17.83 -3.11 10.43
C LEU A 158 17.66 -4.47 9.77
N ARG A 159 18.77 -5.14 9.42
CA ARG A 159 18.80 -6.50 8.85
C ARG A 159 18.21 -7.56 9.79
N SER A 160 18.26 -7.33 11.09
CA SER A 160 17.84 -8.30 12.11
C SER A 160 16.39 -8.09 12.55
N LEU A 161 15.76 -6.97 12.17
CA LEU A 161 14.39 -6.68 12.57
C LEU A 161 13.42 -7.68 11.95
N PRO A 162 12.40 -8.16 12.70
CA PRO A 162 11.39 -9.06 12.16
C PRO A 162 10.28 -8.33 11.39
N PHE A 163 10.12 -7.02 11.66
CA PHE A 163 9.12 -6.17 11.00
C PHE A 163 9.70 -4.80 10.69
N GLY A 164 9.25 -4.16 9.61
CA GLY A 164 9.60 -2.77 9.29
C GLY A 164 8.79 -2.19 8.13
N THR A 165 9.11 -0.97 7.70
CA THR A 165 8.54 -0.37 6.49
C THR A 165 9.44 -0.62 5.27
N CYS A 166 8.99 -0.17 4.10
CA CYS A 166 9.82 -0.14 2.90
C CYS A 166 11.04 0.78 3.07
N MET A 167 10.95 1.84 3.87
CA MET A 167 12.07 2.77 4.10
C MET A 167 13.21 2.12 4.89
N GLU A 168 12.91 1.38 5.97
CA GLU A 168 13.95 0.66 6.74
C GLU A 168 14.63 -0.41 5.88
N SER A 169 13.83 -1.13 5.08
CA SER A 169 14.34 -2.15 4.16
C SER A 169 15.27 -1.54 3.11
N CYS A 170 14.84 -0.45 2.47
CA CYS A 170 15.66 0.29 1.51
C CYS A 170 16.92 0.86 2.17
N THR A 171 16.83 1.43 3.38
CA THR A 171 17.97 2.01 4.11
C THR A 171 19.04 0.96 4.40
N CYS A 172 18.64 -0.23 4.88
CA CYS A 172 19.57 -1.32 5.15
C CYS A 172 20.34 -1.74 3.88
N ALA A 173 19.61 -2.01 2.81
CA ALA A 173 20.19 -2.45 1.54
C ALA A 173 21.03 -1.36 0.88
N LEU A 174 20.57 -0.10 0.91
CA LEU A 174 21.31 1.06 0.41
C LEU A 174 22.66 1.21 1.11
N LEU A 175 22.69 1.17 2.43
CA LEU A 175 23.93 1.26 3.22
C LEU A 175 24.88 0.09 2.94
N ALA A 176 24.36 -1.14 2.88
CA ALA A 176 25.16 -2.34 2.62
C ALA A 176 25.80 -2.35 1.22
N MET A 177 25.11 -1.78 0.22
CA MET A 177 25.58 -1.71 -1.16
C MET A 177 26.52 -0.51 -1.39
N ARG A 178 26.19 0.68 -0.88
CA ARG A 178 27.05 1.87 -1.04
C ARG A 178 28.35 1.76 -0.24
N SER A 179 28.40 0.97 0.83
CA SER A 179 29.67 0.70 1.55
C SER A 179 30.70 -0.02 0.70
N LYS A 180 30.27 -0.68 -0.38
CA LYS A 180 31.09 -1.41 -1.34
C LYS A 180 31.37 -0.63 -2.61
N GLY A 181 30.82 0.57 -2.76
CA GLY A 181 30.92 1.33 -4.01
C GLY A 181 29.92 0.88 -5.08
N ILE A 182 28.81 0.24 -4.71
CA ILE A 182 27.74 -0.10 -5.67
C ILE A 182 26.80 1.13 -5.78
N PRO A 183 26.59 1.69 -6.99
CA PRO A 183 25.82 2.93 -7.19
C PRO A 183 24.31 2.68 -7.14
N VAL A 184 23.78 2.60 -5.92
CA VAL A 184 22.35 2.48 -5.68
C VAL A 184 21.75 3.75 -5.10
N ALA A 185 20.48 3.99 -5.45
CA ALA A 185 19.64 5.04 -4.91
C ALA A 185 18.28 4.45 -4.49
N ILE A 186 17.50 5.26 -3.76
CA ILE A 186 16.11 4.95 -3.42
C ILE A 186 15.22 5.78 -4.33
N ASP A 187 14.30 5.10 -5.02
CA ASP A 187 13.22 5.75 -5.74
C ASP A 187 11.92 5.60 -4.94
N PHE A 188 11.02 6.57 -5.04
CA PHE A 188 9.77 6.58 -4.30
C PHE A 188 8.63 7.26 -5.05
N THR A 189 7.40 6.80 -4.78
CA THR A 189 6.19 7.57 -5.06
C THR A 189 5.73 8.24 -3.77
N PRO A 190 5.48 9.56 -3.75
CA PRO A 190 4.98 10.25 -2.56
C PRO A 190 3.58 9.74 -2.17
N GLN A 191 2.79 9.32 -3.17
CA GLN A 191 1.44 8.85 -3.02
C GLN A 191 1.04 8.03 -4.24
N TRP A 192 0.62 6.78 -4.05
CA TRP A 192 0.03 5.99 -5.13
C TRP A 192 -1.19 6.69 -5.72
N ALA A 193 -1.31 6.67 -7.04
CA ALA A 193 -2.45 7.28 -7.74
C ALA A 193 -3.79 6.62 -7.36
N ASN A 194 -3.77 5.32 -7.05
CA ASN A 194 -4.97 4.48 -6.95
C ASN A 194 -5.22 3.85 -5.57
N ARG A 195 -4.42 4.17 -4.55
CA ARG A 195 -4.52 3.59 -3.18
C ARG A 195 -3.80 4.44 -2.15
N LYS A 196 -3.98 4.14 -0.87
CA LYS A 196 -3.31 4.84 0.22
C LYS A 196 -1.79 4.65 0.23
N TYR A 197 -1.09 5.68 0.74
CA TYR A 197 0.35 5.74 1.03
C TYR A 197 1.26 5.91 -0.21
N GLY A 198 2.48 6.36 0.06
CA GLY A 198 3.61 6.25 -0.86
C GLY A 198 4.30 4.87 -0.78
N HIS A 199 5.40 4.72 -1.52
CA HIS A 199 6.23 3.51 -1.52
C HIS A 199 7.66 3.83 -1.90
N TYR A 200 8.61 3.05 -1.38
CA TYR A 200 10.05 3.19 -1.60
C TYR A 200 10.62 1.86 -2.11
N TRP A 201 11.52 1.93 -3.09
CA TRP A 201 12.26 0.80 -3.64
C TRP A 201 13.69 1.22 -4.01
N LEU A 202 14.51 0.27 -4.45
CA LEU A 202 15.89 0.54 -4.84
C LEU A 202 16.04 0.62 -6.35
N THR A 203 17.05 1.35 -6.77
CA THR A 203 17.50 1.36 -8.16
C THR A 203 19.02 1.34 -8.21
N VAL A 204 19.59 0.61 -9.16
CA VAL A 204 21.04 0.55 -9.42
C VAL A 204 21.35 1.20 -10.75
N LEU A 205 22.34 2.09 -10.77
CA LEU A 205 22.86 2.69 -11.99
C LEU A 205 23.81 1.70 -12.68
N ASN A 206 23.38 1.15 -13.81
CA ASN A 206 24.12 0.12 -14.54
C ASN A 206 25.25 0.70 -15.41
N MET A 207 26.04 -0.19 -16.02
CA MET A 207 27.16 0.16 -16.92
C MET A 207 26.75 0.90 -18.20
N ARG A 208 25.46 1.07 -18.46
CA ARG A 208 24.89 1.81 -19.60
C ARG A 208 24.28 3.15 -19.16
N HIS A 209 24.59 3.60 -17.94
CA HIS A 209 24.01 4.82 -17.34
C HIS A 209 22.48 4.79 -17.30
N ARG A 210 21.90 3.59 -17.12
CA ARG A 210 20.47 3.41 -16.91
C ARG A 210 20.20 2.86 -15.53
N SER A 211 19.15 3.39 -14.92
CA SER A 211 18.71 2.97 -13.60
C SER A 211 17.81 1.74 -13.73
N GLU A 212 18.08 0.71 -12.93
CA GLU A 212 17.31 -0.52 -12.91
C GLU A 212 16.74 -0.76 -11.52
N GLN A 213 15.42 -0.82 -11.43
CA GLN A 213 14.70 -1.02 -10.17
C GLN A 213 14.84 -2.45 -9.64
N PHE A 214 14.76 -2.59 -8.32
CA PHE A 214 14.57 -3.87 -7.64
C PHE A 214 14.02 -3.65 -6.22
N ALA A 215 13.33 -4.63 -5.68
CA ALA A 215 12.82 -4.58 -4.31
C ALA A 215 13.92 -4.95 -3.30
N PRO A 216 14.03 -4.25 -2.15
CA PRO A 216 14.98 -4.65 -1.12
C PRO A 216 14.57 -6.00 -0.53
N PHE A 217 15.55 -6.87 -0.23
CA PHE A 217 15.34 -8.24 0.32
C PHE A 217 14.57 -9.20 -0.59
N ASP A 218 14.22 -8.79 -1.80
CA ASP A 218 13.49 -9.60 -2.79
C ASP A 218 14.21 -9.53 -4.16
N ILE A 219 14.12 -10.60 -4.94
CA ILE A 219 14.74 -10.68 -6.26
C ILE A 219 13.69 -10.42 -7.36
N GLU A 220 12.40 -10.34 -7.03
CA GLU A 220 11.36 -10.04 -8.00
C GLU A 220 11.53 -8.62 -8.59
N PRO A 221 11.83 -8.48 -9.90
CA PRO A 221 12.09 -7.18 -10.54
C PRO A 221 10.84 -6.32 -10.74
N ASP A 222 9.67 -6.84 -10.37
CA ASP A 222 8.44 -6.63 -11.14
C ASP A 222 7.22 -6.24 -10.28
N ALA A 223 7.42 -5.94 -8.99
CA ALA A 223 6.36 -5.61 -8.02
C ALA A 223 5.54 -4.33 -8.33
N HIS A 224 5.85 -3.64 -9.43
CA HIS A 224 5.22 -2.39 -9.87
C HIS A 224 4.53 -2.48 -11.24
N LEU A 225 4.66 -3.62 -11.94
CA LEU A 225 3.94 -3.83 -13.21
C LEU A 225 2.43 -3.67 -13.00
N ASN A 226 1.79 -3.00 -13.95
CA ASN A 226 0.34 -2.74 -13.99
C ASN A 226 -0.21 -1.72 -12.98
N ARG A 227 0.63 -0.96 -12.28
CA ARG A 227 0.16 0.05 -11.31
C ARG A 227 0.35 1.48 -11.84
N PRO A 228 -0.68 2.34 -11.81
CA PRO A 228 -0.54 3.73 -12.21
C PRO A 228 0.29 4.48 -11.17
N PHE A 229 1.25 5.27 -11.65
CA PHE A 229 2.02 6.19 -10.84
C PHE A 229 1.65 7.62 -11.24
N SER A 230 1.57 8.51 -10.24
CA SER A 230 1.37 9.92 -10.49
C SER A 230 2.70 10.64 -10.72
N LYS A 231 3.67 10.37 -9.84
CA LYS A 231 5.05 10.87 -9.85
C LYS A 231 5.97 9.82 -9.25
N ILE A 232 7.22 9.79 -9.72
CA ILE A 232 8.30 9.00 -9.13
C ILE A 232 9.51 9.90 -8.94
N TYR A 233 10.06 9.88 -7.73
CA TYR A 233 11.19 10.68 -7.31
C TYR A 233 12.36 9.79 -6.91
N ARG A 234 13.57 10.17 -7.32
CA ARG A 234 14.82 9.55 -6.87
C ARG A 234 15.40 10.37 -5.74
N MET A 235 15.68 9.76 -4.59
CA MET A 235 16.42 10.41 -3.51
C MET A 235 17.83 10.75 -3.99
N THR A 236 18.22 12.00 -3.81
CA THR A 236 19.51 12.58 -4.22
C THR A 236 20.18 13.25 -3.03
N TYR A 237 21.44 13.62 -3.17
CA TYR A 237 22.13 14.48 -2.21
C TYR A 237 21.90 15.97 -2.52
N ARG A 238 21.73 16.33 -3.79
CA ARG A 238 21.30 17.69 -4.17
C ARG A 238 19.82 17.92 -3.83
N PRO A 239 19.44 19.07 -3.23
CA PRO A 239 18.04 19.39 -3.00
C PRO A 239 17.33 19.79 -4.29
N ASN A 240 16.03 19.52 -4.36
CA ASN A 240 15.13 20.06 -5.36
C ASN A 240 15.13 21.60 -5.23
N PRO A 241 15.49 22.35 -6.29
CA PRO A 241 15.68 23.80 -6.20
C PRO A 241 14.38 24.55 -5.91
N GLU A 242 13.26 24.10 -6.48
CA GLU A 242 11.95 24.72 -6.28
C GLU A 242 11.49 24.59 -4.81
N LEU A 243 11.50 23.36 -4.27
CA LEU A 243 11.12 23.15 -2.87
C LEU A 243 12.10 23.82 -1.90
N ALA A 244 13.40 23.87 -2.24
CA ALA A 244 14.38 24.61 -1.45
C ALA A 244 14.04 26.10 -1.41
N GLU A 245 13.67 26.70 -2.55
CA GLU A 245 13.24 28.11 -2.61
C GLU A 245 11.98 28.35 -1.78
N ARG A 246 10.96 27.48 -1.88
CA ARG A 246 9.74 27.56 -1.07
C ARG A 246 10.05 27.50 0.43
N LEU A 247 10.98 26.64 0.85
CA LEU A 247 11.47 26.60 2.24
C LEU A 247 12.17 27.90 2.65
N PHE A 248 13.02 28.48 1.80
CA PHE A 248 13.67 29.76 2.07
C PHE A 248 12.65 30.90 2.24
N ARG A 249 11.56 30.88 1.45
CA ARG A 249 10.42 31.81 1.56
C ARG A 249 9.49 31.50 2.75
N LYS A 250 9.77 30.44 3.53
CA LYS A 250 8.98 29.98 4.67
C LYS A 250 7.54 29.57 4.29
N GLU A 251 7.36 29.11 3.06
CA GLU A 251 6.10 28.53 2.62
C GLU A 251 5.84 27.20 3.32
N THR A 252 4.56 26.85 3.45
CA THR A 252 4.16 25.58 4.07
C THR A 252 4.25 24.49 3.01
N ILE A 253 5.02 23.44 3.24
CA ILE A 253 5.17 22.32 2.30
C ILE A 253 4.36 21.11 2.78
N PRO A 254 3.53 20.50 1.91
CA PRO A 254 2.80 19.28 2.22
C PRO A 254 3.69 18.18 2.78
N SER A 255 3.19 17.41 3.74
CA SER A 255 3.92 16.28 4.35
C SER A 255 4.40 15.24 3.32
N SER A 256 3.66 15.04 2.24
CA SER A 256 4.01 14.17 1.12
C SER A 256 5.26 14.61 0.34
N LEU A 257 5.66 15.88 0.45
CA LEU A 257 6.78 16.51 -0.27
C LEU A 257 7.80 17.18 0.66
N GLN A 258 7.74 16.91 1.98
CA GLN A 258 8.64 17.52 2.97
C GLN A 258 10.11 17.10 2.82
N TYR A 259 10.37 15.89 2.31
CA TYR A 259 11.73 15.49 1.96
C TYR A 259 12.07 16.13 0.62
N ILE A 260 12.97 17.12 0.61
CA ILE A 260 13.30 17.93 -0.59
C ILE A 260 14.49 17.40 -1.38
N PHE A 261 15.21 16.39 -0.87
CA PHE A 261 16.45 15.91 -1.46
C PHE A 261 16.17 14.84 -2.52
N PHE A 262 15.51 15.26 -3.61
CA PHE A 262 15.15 14.37 -4.68
C PHE A 262 15.18 15.05 -6.05
N ARG A 263 15.14 14.23 -7.10
CA ARG A 263 14.84 14.65 -8.47
C ARG A 263 13.70 13.84 -9.05
N ASP A 264 13.01 14.40 -10.04
CA ASP A 264 11.94 13.73 -10.77
C ASP A 264 12.51 12.75 -11.81
N VAL A 265 12.13 11.48 -11.69
CA VAL A 265 12.52 10.40 -12.59
C VAL A 265 11.31 9.71 -13.21
N SER A 266 10.14 10.35 -13.21
CA SER A 266 8.87 9.77 -13.69
C SER A 266 8.98 9.21 -15.12
N ASP A 267 9.71 9.89 -16.01
CA ASP A 267 9.95 9.46 -17.40
C ASP A 267 10.80 8.19 -17.55
N GLU A 268 11.57 7.82 -16.52
CA GLU A 268 12.33 6.56 -16.51
C GLU A 268 11.40 5.34 -16.35
N TYR A 269 10.18 5.54 -15.83
CA TYR A 269 9.26 4.48 -15.43
C TYR A 269 7.96 4.46 -16.25
N MET A 270 7.50 5.59 -16.75
CA MET A 270 6.21 5.72 -17.43
C MET A 270 6.21 6.84 -18.45
N ARG A 271 5.19 6.84 -19.33
CA ARG A 271 4.89 8.01 -20.15
C ARG A 271 4.31 9.11 -19.26
N THR A 272 4.79 10.32 -19.47
CA THR A 272 4.30 11.50 -18.78
C THR A 272 3.89 12.60 -19.76
N ASP A 273 3.16 13.59 -19.28
CA ASP A 273 2.81 14.80 -20.03
C ASP A 273 2.98 16.04 -19.15
N ASP A 274 3.42 17.13 -19.77
CA ASP A 274 3.39 18.47 -19.18
C ASP A 274 2.04 19.11 -19.49
N LEU A 275 1.36 19.65 -18.48
CA LEU A 275 0.01 20.19 -18.62
C LEU A 275 -0.11 21.60 -18.05
N ASP A 276 -0.77 22.47 -18.81
CA ASP A 276 -1.34 23.72 -18.30
C ASP A 276 -2.78 23.45 -17.85
N VAL A 277 -3.00 23.45 -16.53
CA VAL A 277 -4.28 23.15 -15.91
C VAL A 277 -5.02 24.44 -15.59
N PRO A 278 -6.28 24.60 -16.07
CA PRO A 278 -7.12 25.73 -15.71
C PRO A 278 -7.41 25.80 -14.21
N LEU A 279 -7.31 27.00 -13.67
CA LEU A 279 -7.62 27.34 -12.30
C LEU A 279 -8.95 28.11 -12.24
N PHE A 280 -9.47 28.25 -11.03
CA PHE A 280 -10.67 29.05 -10.77
C PHE A 280 -10.37 30.55 -10.80
N ASP A 281 -11.26 31.33 -11.41
CA ASP A 281 -11.12 32.78 -11.59
C ASP A 281 -11.71 33.61 -10.44
N ASP A 282 -12.53 32.97 -9.61
CA ASP A 282 -13.34 33.57 -8.55
C ASP A 282 -12.70 33.49 -7.15
N ILE A 283 -11.46 33.01 -7.08
CA ILE A 283 -10.68 32.92 -5.83
C ILE A 283 -9.30 33.55 -6.00
N ASP A 284 -8.77 34.08 -4.89
CA ASP A 284 -7.37 34.50 -4.83
C ASP A 284 -6.48 33.26 -4.66
N ILE A 285 -5.61 33.05 -5.65
CA ILE A 285 -4.71 31.89 -5.71
C ILE A 285 -3.29 32.39 -5.45
N GLY A 286 -2.61 31.80 -4.47
CA GLY A 286 -1.20 32.10 -4.18
C GLY A 286 -0.23 31.34 -5.09
N ASP A 287 1.07 31.48 -4.83
CA ASP A 287 2.12 30.77 -5.59
C ASP A 287 2.41 29.34 -5.06
N ASN A 288 1.87 28.98 -3.89
CA ASN A 288 2.06 27.67 -3.28
C ASN A 288 1.12 26.60 -3.86
N ILE A 289 1.23 26.40 -5.17
CA ILE A 289 0.38 25.53 -5.99
C ILE A 289 1.00 24.14 -6.06
N TYR A 290 0.13 23.12 -6.02
CA TYR A 290 0.47 21.72 -6.19
C TYR A 290 -0.59 21.00 -7.04
N ILE A 291 -0.19 19.88 -7.65
CA ILE A 291 -1.11 18.89 -8.19
C ILE A 291 -1.23 17.73 -7.20
N SER A 292 -2.43 17.21 -7.02
CA SER A 292 -2.73 16.18 -6.03
C SER A 292 -3.40 14.96 -6.63
N THR A 293 -3.32 13.82 -5.93
CA THR A 293 -4.07 12.59 -6.23
C THR A 293 -4.81 12.11 -4.99
N PHE A 294 -5.89 11.35 -5.16
CA PHE A 294 -6.72 10.89 -4.05
C PHE A 294 -6.12 9.65 -3.35
N ASN A 295 -5.95 9.69 -2.03
CA ASN A 295 -5.29 8.62 -1.25
C ASN A 295 -6.24 7.58 -0.62
N ASN A 296 -7.50 7.57 -1.07
CA ASN A 296 -8.67 6.89 -0.51
C ASN A 296 -9.50 7.69 0.50
N GLN A 297 -9.00 8.82 0.99
CA GLN A 297 -9.71 9.68 1.96
C GLN A 297 -9.64 11.15 1.59
N GLU A 298 -8.47 11.62 1.18
CA GLU A 298 -8.19 13.02 0.91
C GLU A 298 -7.31 13.16 -0.34
N TRP A 299 -7.27 14.38 -0.86
CA TRP A 299 -6.37 14.79 -1.92
C TRP A 299 -4.98 15.07 -1.34
N VAL A 300 -3.95 14.44 -1.89
CA VAL A 300 -2.56 14.55 -1.42
C VAL A 300 -1.69 15.09 -2.53
N ALA A 301 -0.96 16.18 -2.27
CA ALA A 301 -0.03 16.76 -3.21
C ALA A 301 1.09 15.79 -3.62
N VAL A 302 1.37 15.72 -4.91
CA VAL A 302 2.40 14.85 -5.49
C VAL A 302 3.45 15.60 -6.29
N ALA A 303 3.17 16.80 -6.79
CA ALA A 303 4.15 17.67 -7.43
C ALA A 303 3.80 19.15 -7.23
N CYS A 304 4.82 20.01 -7.32
CA CYS A 304 4.65 21.45 -7.36
C CYS A 304 4.11 21.90 -8.71
N GLY A 305 3.39 23.03 -8.72
CA GLY A 305 2.97 23.71 -9.95
C GLY A 305 3.52 25.12 -10.04
N GLU A 306 3.77 25.57 -11.27
CA GLU A 306 4.19 26.93 -11.59
C GLU A 306 2.99 27.74 -12.10
N ARG A 307 2.67 28.85 -11.45
CA ARG A 307 1.61 29.75 -11.94
C ARG A 307 2.02 30.39 -13.26
N ARG A 308 1.16 30.32 -14.28
CA ARG A 308 1.35 31.00 -15.57
C ARG A 308 0.52 32.29 -15.63
N ARG A 309 0.72 33.11 -16.67
CA ARG A 309 -0.10 34.31 -16.90
C ARG A 309 -1.56 33.90 -17.18
N GLY A 310 -2.51 34.51 -16.47
CA GLY A 310 -3.92 34.11 -16.47
C GLY A 310 -4.24 33.10 -15.37
N SER A 311 -5.36 32.40 -15.50
CA SER A 311 -5.83 31.42 -14.51
C SER A 311 -5.41 30.01 -14.88
N THR A 312 -4.10 29.78 -14.97
CA THR A 312 -3.53 28.46 -15.28
C THR A 312 -2.31 28.17 -14.43
N ALA A 313 -2.09 26.90 -14.10
CA ALA A 313 -0.85 26.41 -13.50
C ALA A 313 -0.24 25.32 -14.38
N HIS A 314 1.07 25.39 -14.55
CA HIS A 314 1.87 24.43 -15.29
C HIS A 314 2.38 23.34 -14.37
N PHE A 315 2.27 22.09 -14.81
CA PHE A 315 2.76 20.92 -14.09
C PHE A 315 3.56 20.03 -15.04
N GLU A 316 4.79 19.70 -14.65
CA GLU A 316 5.67 18.88 -15.48
C GLU A 316 5.53 17.39 -15.14
N LYS A 317 5.69 16.55 -16.18
CA LYS A 317 5.88 15.11 -16.11
C LYS A 317 4.80 14.36 -15.32
N LEU A 318 3.53 14.65 -15.57
CA LEU A 318 2.42 13.96 -14.90
C LEU A 318 2.21 12.57 -15.51
N GLY A 319 2.18 11.54 -14.65
CA GLY A 319 1.89 10.17 -15.06
C GLY A 319 0.47 10.00 -15.59
N ARG A 320 0.31 9.20 -16.65
CA ARG A 320 -0.99 8.90 -17.28
C ARG A 320 -1.80 7.87 -16.51
N ASN A 321 -3.10 7.81 -16.82
CA ASN A 321 -4.12 6.99 -16.16
C ASN A 321 -4.31 7.36 -14.68
N VAL A 322 -4.32 8.65 -14.39
CA VAL A 322 -4.38 9.19 -13.03
C VAL A 322 -5.43 10.30 -12.94
N CYS A 323 -6.20 10.28 -11.85
CA CYS A 323 -7.07 11.37 -11.48
C CYS A 323 -6.31 12.38 -10.61
N TYR A 324 -6.28 13.61 -11.09
CA TYR A 324 -5.57 14.73 -10.50
C TYR A 324 -6.51 15.85 -10.09
N MET A 325 -6.10 16.64 -9.10
CA MET A 325 -6.76 17.89 -8.75
C MET A 325 -5.73 18.97 -8.41
N PRO A 326 -5.80 20.16 -9.03
CA PRO A 326 -4.93 21.28 -8.65
C PRO A 326 -5.40 21.84 -7.31
N VAL A 327 -4.44 21.99 -6.40
CA VAL A 327 -4.68 22.48 -5.03
C VAL A 327 -3.67 23.57 -4.68
N GLN A 328 -4.08 24.49 -3.82
CA GLN A 328 -3.13 25.28 -3.03
C GLN A 328 -3.04 24.70 -1.62
N TYR A 329 -1.89 24.86 -0.98
CA TYR A 329 -1.67 24.40 0.37
C TYR A 329 -1.20 25.54 1.26
N ASP A 330 -1.84 25.73 2.40
CA ASP A 330 -1.44 26.72 3.39
C ASP A 330 -1.60 26.16 4.81
N ARG A 331 -1.64 27.04 5.81
CA ARG A 331 -1.82 26.63 7.22
C ARG A 331 -3.19 26.02 7.52
N ASN A 332 -4.18 26.25 6.67
CA ASN A 332 -5.54 25.73 6.78
C ASN A 332 -5.72 24.39 6.06
N GLY A 333 -4.71 23.94 5.30
CA GLY A 333 -4.70 22.65 4.62
C GLY A 333 -4.79 22.79 3.10
N PHE A 334 -5.32 21.76 2.45
CA PHE A 334 -5.51 21.75 1.00
C PHE A 334 -6.82 22.44 0.61
N GLN A 335 -6.74 23.34 -0.35
CA GLN A 335 -7.89 23.96 -0.98
C GLN A 335 -7.87 23.68 -2.49
N ALA A 336 -8.99 23.21 -3.04
CA ALA A 336 -9.14 23.03 -4.47
C ALA A 336 -9.12 24.39 -5.19
N ILE A 337 -8.23 24.53 -6.16
CA ILE A 337 -8.07 25.76 -6.96
C ILE A 337 -8.39 25.56 -8.44
N GLY A 338 -8.87 24.37 -8.81
CA GLY A 338 -9.37 24.03 -10.12
C GLY A 338 -10.14 22.72 -10.06
N ARG A 339 -10.66 22.28 -11.20
CA ARG A 339 -11.50 21.07 -11.28
C ARG A 339 -10.63 19.81 -11.24
N PRO A 340 -11.08 18.72 -10.60
CA PRO A 340 -10.44 17.43 -10.78
C PRO A 340 -10.57 16.99 -12.24
N PHE A 341 -9.60 16.21 -12.72
CA PHE A 341 -9.56 15.70 -14.08
C PHE A 341 -8.86 14.34 -14.15
N TYR A 342 -9.21 13.54 -15.15
CA TYR A 342 -8.51 12.30 -15.47
C TYR A 342 -7.55 12.53 -16.64
N LEU A 343 -6.27 12.25 -16.44
CA LEU A 343 -5.26 12.21 -17.50
C LEU A 343 -5.26 10.80 -18.12
N ASP A 344 -5.77 10.66 -19.34
CA ASP A 344 -5.94 9.35 -19.98
C ASP A 344 -4.61 8.76 -20.51
N TYR A 345 -4.63 7.50 -20.94
CA TYR A 345 -3.48 6.80 -21.52
C TYR A 345 -2.87 7.49 -22.75
N ARG A 346 -3.61 8.38 -23.43
CA ARG A 346 -3.14 9.15 -24.58
C ARG A 346 -2.51 10.48 -24.17
N GLY A 347 -2.59 10.87 -22.90
CA GLY A 347 -2.13 12.17 -22.41
C GLY A 347 -3.19 13.26 -22.55
N ARG A 348 -4.47 12.90 -22.75
CA ARG A 348 -5.55 13.90 -22.82
C ARG A 348 -6.11 14.14 -21.43
N MET A 349 -6.23 15.41 -21.07
CA MET A 349 -6.92 15.86 -19.87
C MET A 349 -8.43 15.80 -20.06
N ASN A 350 -9.13 15.05 -19.22
CA ASN A 350 -10.58 14.93 -19.20
C ASN A 350 -11.13 15.50 -17.87
N PRO A 351 -11.50 16.80 -17.82
CA PRO A 351 -12.04 17.40 -16.60
C PRO A 351 -13.37 16.76 -16.20
N PHE A 352 -13.55 16.46 -14.92
CA PHE A 352 -14.86 16.06 -14.41
C PHE A 352 -15.79 17.28 -14.39
N ARG A 353 -16.97 17.11 -14.98
CA ARG A 353 -17.99 18.16 -15.06
C ARG A 353 -19.22 17.65 -14.34
N LEU A 354 -19.67 18.42 -13.35
CA LEU A 354 -20.95 18.18 -12.72
C LEU A 354 -22.05 18.55 -13.71
N ASP A 355 -22.88 17.58 -14.08
CA ASP A 355 -24.12 17.83 -14.81
C ASP A 355 -25.32 17.69 -13.86
N THR A 356 -25.93 18.81 -13.51
CA THR A 356 -27.13 18.86 -12.64
C THR A 356 -28.43 18.91 -13.44
N THR A 357 -28.38 18.74 -14.77
CA THR A 357 -29.59 18.78 -15.61
C THR A 357 -30.33 17.43 -15.61
N GLY A 358 -29.63 16.35 -15.34
CA GLY A 358 -30.15 14.99 -15.22
C GLY A 358 -29.83 14.37 -13.86
N TYR A 359 -30.73 13.52 -13.38
CA TYR A 359 -30.57 12.73 -12.17
C TYR A 359 -30.98 11.28 -12.44
N ARG A 360 -30.27 10.34 -11.81
CA ARG A 360 -30.53 8.91 -11.96
C ARG A 360 -30.48 8.17 -10.62
N THR A 361 -31.07 6.98 -10.62
CA THR A 361 -30.83 5.97 -9.59
C THR A 361 -29.62 5.13 -9.98
N ILE A 362 -28.68 4.92 -9.07
CA ILE A 362 -27.54 4.01 -9.27
C ILE A 362 -27.57 2.89 -8.24
N ARG A 363 -27.10 1.71 -8.63
CA ARG A 363 -26.94 0.57 -7.72
C ARG A 363 -25.46 0.31 -7.46
N LEU A 364 -25.08 0.30 -6.18
CA LEU A 364 -23.71 0.01 -5.74
C LEU A 364 -23.67 -1.31 -4.96
N THR A 365 -22.62 -2.10 -5.21
CA THR A 365 -22.38 -3.40 -4.52
C THR A 365 -21.05 -3.45 -3.77
N ARG A 366 -20.22 -2.41 -3.94
CA ARG A 366 -18.92 -2.25 -3.31
C ARG A 366 -18.43 -0.81 -3.37
N LYS A 367 -17.56 -0.44 -2.44
CA LYS A 367 -16.99 0.91 -2.28
C LYS A 367 -15.56 1.10 -2.84
N TYR A 368 -14.99 0.03 -3.40
CA TYR A 368 -13.59 -0.01 -3.85
C TYR A 368 -13.44 -0.97 -5.04
N PRO A 369 -12.52 -0.72 -5.99
CA PRO A 369 -12.28 -1.61 -7.11
C PRO A 369 -11.67 -2.94 -6.68
N VAL A 370 -11.96 -4.00 -7.45
CA VAL A 370 -11.30 -5.29 -7.30
C VAL A 370 -9.92 -5.24 -7.96
N TYR A 371 -8.86 -5.34 -7.16
CA TYR A 371 -7.49 -5.43 -7.65
C TYR A 371 -7.02 -6.88 -7.84
N GLU A 372 -5.89 -7.03 -8.54
CA GLU A 372 -5.31 -8.33 -8.92
C GLU A 372 -5.17 -9.29 -7.73
N PHE A 373 -4.70 -8.84 -6.57
CA PHE A 373 -4.52 -9.69 -5.39
C PHE A 373 -5.84 -10.28 -4.86
N VAL A 374 -6.96 -9.59 -5.08
CA VAL A 374 -8.31 -10.10 -4.77
C VAL A 374 -8.74 -11.06 -5.85
N TYR A 375 -8.55 -10.69 -7.13
CA TYR A 375 -8.89 -11.52 -8.29
C TYR A 375 -8.15 -12.87 -8.31
N GLN A 376 -6.91 -12.91 -7.84
CA GLN A 376 -6.12 -14.14 -7.67
C GLN A 376 -6.77 -15.15 -6.70
N ASN A 377 -7.75 -14.74 -5.88
CA ASN A 377 -8.50 -15.66 -5.03
C ASN A 377 -9.67 -16.34 -5.75
N ARG A 378 -9.97 -16.03 -7.01
CA ARG A 378 -11.12 -16.58 -7.75
C ARG A 378 -11.22 -18.10 -7.66
N GLU A 379 -10.10 -18.82 -7.77
CA GLU A 379 -10.02 -20.28 -7.73
C GLU A 379 -10.27 -20.88 -6.34
N LYS A 380 -10.18 -20.06 -5.29
CA LYS A 380 -10.40 -20.47 -3.90
C LYS A 380 -11.84 -20.20 -3.44
N ILE A 381 -12.63 -19.48 -4.24
CA ILE A 381 -13.96 -19.00 -3.86
C ILE A 381 -15.04 -19.50 -4.82
N THR A 382 -14.74 -20.54 -5.60
CA THR A 382 -15.66 -21.14 -6.57
C THR A 382 -16.64 -22.09 -5.90
N GLY A 383 -17.90 -22.05 -6.31
CA GLY A 383 -18.89 -23.04 -5.88
C GLY A 383 -19.13 -22.98 -4.37
N GLY A 384 -19.28 -24.14 -3.75
CA GLY A 384 -19.68 -24.30 -2.35
C GLY A 384 -21.16 -24.63 -2.24
N LEU A 385 -21.46 -25.60 -1.40
CA LEU A 385 -22.78 -26.20 -1.27
C LEU A 385 -23.34 -25.96 0.12
N ILE A 386 -24.57 -25.48 0.19
CA ILE A 386 -25.35 -25.43 1.42
C ILE A 386 -26.26 -26.64 1.45
N GLN A 387 -26.12 -27.42 2.52
CA GLN A 387 -26.93 -28.60 2.78
C GLN A 387 -27.72 -28.46 4.08
N ALA A 388 -28.90 -29.07 4.12
CA ALA A 388 -29.74 -29.15 5.31
C ALA A 388 -29.97 -30.60 5.75
N SER A 389 -30.16 -30.82 7.05
CA SER A 389 -30.28 -32.14 7.68
C SER A 389 -31.11 -32.07 8.98
N ASP A 390 -31.72 -33.18 9.36
CA ASP A 390 -32.30 -33.40 10.71
C ASP A 390 -31.33 -34.09 11.67
N THR A 391 -30.15 -34.46 11.17
CA THR A 391 -29.15 -35.25 11.88
C THR A 391 -27.84 -34.46 12.02
N PRO A 392 -27.25 -34.38 13.23
CA PRO A 392 -26.08 -33.53 13.49
C PRO A 392 -24.80 -34.00 12.81
N ASP A 393 -24.76 -35.25 12.34
CA ASP A 393 -23.64 -35.88 11.63
C ASP A 393 -23.77 -35.77 10.10
N PHE A 394 -24.87 -35.19 9.59
CA PHE A 394 -25.12 -34.97 8.17
C PHE A 394 -25.06 -36.25 7.31
N HIS A 395 -25.39 -37.42 7.86
CA HIS A 395 -25.46 -38.66 7.05
C HIS A 395 -26.69 -38.69 6.10
N ARG A 396 -27.68 -37.82 6.35
CA ARG A 396 -28.85 -37.59 5.49
C ARG A 396 -29.00 -36.10 5.23
N THR A 397 -28.61 -35.66 4.04
CA THR A 397 -28.70 -34.27 3.63
C THR A 397 -29.66 -34.09 2.46
N ILE A 398 -30.11 -32.85 2.30
CA ILE A 398 -30.59 -32.33 1.03
C ILE A 398 -29.69 -31.17 0.60
N ASP A 399 -29.47 -31.04 -0.69
CA ASP A 399 -28.78 -29.91 -1.28
C ASP A 399 -29.78 -28.76 -1.42
N VAL A 400 -29.47 -27.61 -0.81
CA VAL A 400 -30.39 -26.47 -0.74
C VAL A 400 -29.98 -25.36 -1.68
N ALA A 401 -28.70 -25.07 -1.76
CA ALA A 401 -28.17 -24.05 -2.64
C ALA A 401 -26.72 -24.36 -3.00
N GLU A 402 -26.34 -23.98 -4.22
CA GLU A 402 -24.96 -23.97 -4.67
C GLU A 402 -24.58 -22.54 -5.05
N PHE A 403 -23.45 -22.06 -4.56
CA PHE A 403 -23.01 -20.71 -4.86
C PHE A 403 -22.33 -20.63 -6.24
N PRO A 404 -22.22 -19.43 -6.86
CA PRO A 404 -21.69 -19.28 -8.22
C PRO A 404 -20.28 -19.86 -8.42
N ARG A 405 -20.06 -20.50 -9.57
CA ARG A 405 -18.75 -21.06 -9.99
C ARG A 405 -18.01 -20.18 -10.99
N ASP A 406 -18.74 -19.55 -11.92
CA ASP A 406 -18.15 -18.98 -13.14
C ASP A 406 -17.92 -17.45 -13.08
N SER A 407 -18.14 -16.83 -11.92
CA SER A 407 -18.00 -15.38 -11.73
C SER A 407 -17.29 -15.03 -10.42
N LEU A 408 -16.56 -13.92 -10.41
CA LEU A 408 -15.97 -13.36 -9.19
C LEU A 408 -17.05 -12.69 -8.32
N THR A 409 -17.94 -13.51 -7.76
CA THR A 409 -18.99 -13.05 -6.85
C THR A 409 -18.47 -13.11 -5.43
N LEU A 410 -17.94 -11.98 -4.94
CA LEU A 410 -17.36 -11.88 -3.60
C LEU A 410 -18.41 -11.79 -2.48
N ALA A 411 -19.62 -11.33 -2.79
CA ALA A 411 -20.73 -11.27 -1.86
C ALA A 411 -22.05 -11.39 -2.62
N GLY A 412 -23.07 -11.86 -1.93
CA GLY A 412 -24.42 -11.92 -2.48
C GLY A 412 -25.42 -12.45 -1.49
N ASN A 413 -26.63 -12.67 -1.98
CA ASN A 413 -27.66 -13.35 -1.24
C ASN A 413 -28.33 -14.42 -2.11
N GLN A 414 -28.81 -15.46 -1.46
CA GLN A 414 -29.46 -16.60 -2.07
C GLN A 414 -30.81 -16.80 -1.39
N THR A 415 -31.89 -16.72 -2.16
CA THR A 415 -33.21 -17.16 -1.67
C THR A 415 -33.21 -18.67 -1.52
N VAL A 416 -33.76 -19.12 -0.40
CA VAL A 416 -33.84 -20.53 -0.04
C VAL A 416 -35.30 -20.96 -0.01
N GLN A 417 -35.57 -22.12 -0.62
CA GLN A 417 -36.85 -22.80 -0.53
C GLN A 417 -36.59 -24.26 -0.18
N THR A 418 -37.07 -24.68 0.98
CA THR A 418 -37.03 -26.07 1.42
C THR A 418 -38.45 -26.62 1.50
N ASN A 419 -38.58 -27.95 1.41
CA ASN A 419 -39.88 -28.61 1.53
C ASN A 419 -40.44 -28.59 2.96
N ARG A 420 -39.58 -28.37 3.97
CA ARG A 420 -39.92 -28.25 5.39
C ARG A 420 -38.75 -27.60 6.16
N PRO A 421 -38.98 -27.12 7.39
CA PRO A 421 -37.91 -26.64 8.26
C PRO A 421 -36.88 -27.73 8.62
N TYR A 422 -35.60 -27.36 8.71
CA TYR A 422 -34.49 -28.25 9.11
C TYR A 422 -33.71 -27.65 10.28
N ARG A 423 -33.19 -28.50 11.17
CA ARG A 423 -32.43 -28.06 12.35
C ARG A 423 -30.94 -27.81 12.06
N TYR A 424 -30.35 -28.64 11.22
CA TYR A 424 -28.91 -28.62 10.95
C TYR A 424 -28.64 -28.17 9.53
N TRP A 425 -27.67 -27.28 9.36
CA TRP A 425 -27.24 -26.75 8.06
C TRP A 425 -25.72 -26.82 7.98
N ARG A 426 -25.14 -27.03 6.80
CA ARG A 426 -23.68 -26.98 6.63
C ARG A 426 -23.26 -26.34 5.32
N LEU A 427 -22.09 -25.72 5.36
CA LEU A 427 -21.29 -25.38 4.19
C LEU A 427 -20.24 -26.46 3.97
N CYS A 428 -20.19 -27.02 2.76
CA CYS A 428 -19.08 -27.82 2.27
C CYS A 428 -18.61 -27.34 0.89
N ALA A 429 -17.47 -27.84 0.41
CA ALA A 429 -17.06 -27.58 -0.96
C ALA A 429 -17.99 -28.34 -1.92
N SER A 430 -18.18 -27.80 -3.12
CA SER A 430 -19.04 -28.40 -4.15
C SER A 430 -18.31 -29.41 -5.04
N ASP A 431 -17.01 -29.61 -4.82
CA ASP A 431 -16.13 -30.57 -5.48
C ASP A 431 -14.90 -30.87 -4.58
N GLU A 432 -13.90 -31.58 -5.11
CA GLU A 432 -12.63 -31.83 -4.41
C GLU A 432 -11.77 -30.58 -4.19
N GLY A 433 -12.21 -29.42 -4.70
CA GLY A 433 -11.55 -28.13 -4.56
C GLY A 433 -11.80 -27.43 -3.23
N ARG A 434 -11.73 -26.09 -3.28
CA ARG A 434 -11.71 -25.20 -2.12
C ARG A 434 -12.77 -24.11 -2.24
N CYS A 435 -13.48 -23.84 -1.15
CA CYS A 435 -14.42 -22.73 -1.03
C CYS A 435 -14.13 -21.92 0.24
N ASP A 436 -13.45 -20.78 0.07
CA ASP A 436 -13.20 -19.81 1.13
C ASP A 436 -14.42 -18.90 1.33
N MET A 437 -14.92 -18.90 2.56
CA MET A 437 -16.09 -18.14 2.99
C MET A 437 -15.73 -17.30 4.21
N ALA A 438 -15.98 -16.00 4.13
CA ALA A 438 -15.82 -15.06 5.23
C ALA A 438 -17.05 -15.08 6.13
N GLU A 439 -18.26 -14.94 5.58
CA GLU A 439 -19.48 -14.90 6.38
C GLU A 439 -20.63 -15.67 5.72
N LEU A 440 -21.42 -16.36 6.54
CA LEU A 440 -22.74 -16.90 6.20
C LEU A 440 -23.76 -16.44 7.24
N ILE A 441 -24.75 -15.69 6.76
CA ILE A 441 -25.80 -15.11 7.60
C ILE A 441 -27.15 -15.64 7.13
N PHE A 442 -27.92 -16.20 8.06
CA PHE A 442 -29.19 -16.84 7.77
C PHE A 442 -30.35 -15.97 8.23
N TYR A 443 -31.36 -15.80 7.39
CA TYR A 443 -32.57 -15.03 7.71
C TYR A 443 -33.82 -15.90 7.56
N ASP A 444 -34.76 -15.76 8.50
CA ASP A 444 -36.09 -16.37 8.38
C ASP A 444 -37.02 -15.58 7.45
N ARG A 445 -38.22 -16.10 7.18
CA ARG A 445 -39.22 -15.43 6.31
C ARG A 445 -39.67 -14.06 6.81
N SER A 446 -39.48 -13.75 8.10
CA SER A 446 -39.80 -12.43 8.65
C SER A 446 -38.64 -11.43 8.48
N GLY A 447 -37.52 -11.86 7.89
CA GLY A 447 -36.32 -11.03 7.73
C GLY A 447 -35.46 -10.96 8.98
N ARG A 448 -35.68 -11.83 9.98
CA ARG A 448 -34.88 -11.84 11.20
C ARG A 448 -33.64 -12.71 11.03
N ARG A 449 -32.46 -12.16 11.36
CA ARG A 449 -31.19 -12.89 11.45
C ARG A 449 -31.31 -14.02 12.48
N LEU A 450 -30.89 -15.22 12.09
CA LEU A 450 -30.91 -16.41 12.92
C LEU A 450 -29.53 -16.69 13.50
N GLU A 451 -29.50 -17.06 14.78
CA GLU A 451 -28.29 -17.48 15.49
C GLU A 451 -28.21 -19.00 15.56
N ALA A 452 -27.01 -19.54 15.36
CA ALA A 452 -26.76 -20.97 15.41
C ALA A 452 -25.48 -21.30 16.17
N LYS A 453 -25.47 -22.46 16.80
CA LYS A 453 -24.24 -23.03 17.38
C LYS A 453 -23.45 -23.74 16.27
N LEU A 454 -22.17 -23.41 16.12
CA LEU A 454 -21.32 -24.07 15.14
C LEU A 454 -21.06 -25.55 15.47
N ILE A 455 -21.11 -26.39 14.43
CA ILE A 455 -20.68 -27.78 14.42
C ILE A 455 -19.49 -27.90 13.47
N ARG A 456 -18.53 -28.78 13.77
CA ARG A 456 -17.31 -28.96 12.97
C ARG A 456 -17.19 -30.41 12.52
N CYS A 457 -16.52 -30.62 11.39
CA CYS A 457 -16.15 -31.93 10.86
C CYS A 457 -15.15 -32.72 11.72
N GLY A 458 -14.60 -32.13 12.78
CA GLY A 458 -13.61 -32.78 13.66
C GLY A 458 -12.19 -32.85 13.10
N ARG A 459 -11.95 -32.35 11.88
CA ARG A 459 -10.61 -32.19 11.29
C ARG A 459 -10.12 -30.76 11.51
N GLU A 460 -8.89 -30.60 12.00
CA GLU A 460 -8.29 -29.29 12.18
C GLU A 460 -7.80 -28.71 10.87
N VAL A 461 -8.27 -27.53 10.53
CA VAL A 461 -7.74 -26.73 9.43
C VAL A 461 -6.55 -25.94 9.95
N HIS A 462 -5.33 -26.51 9.85
CA HIS A 462 -4.04 -25.96 10.30
C HIS A 462 -4.09 -24.88 11.43
N PRO A 463 -3.99 -25.25 12.72
CA PRO A 463 -4.18 -24.35 13.87
C PRO A 463 -3.16 -23.20 13.97
N GLN A 464 -2.07 -23.24 13.21
CA GLN A 464 -1.05 -22.18 13.18
C GLN A 464 -1.40 -21.03 12.23
N ASN A 465 -2.44 -21.18 11.41
CA ASN A 465 -2.88 -20.16 10.47
C ASN A 465 -4.15 -19.50 11.02
N LYS A 466 -4.06 -18.25 11.50
CA LYS A 466 -5.21 -17.48 12.03
C LYS A 466 -6.33 -17.23 10.99
N VAL A 467 -6.12 -17.66 9.76
CA VAL A 467 -6.96 -17.43 8.58
C VAL A 467 -7.54 -18.79 8.13
N ASN A 468 -8.26 -19.49 9.01
CA ASN A 468 -9.02 -20.69 8.66
C ASN A 468 -9.90 -21.30 9.80
N LEU A 469 -10.38 -20.49 10.73
CA LEU A 469 -11.13 -21.02 11.87
C LEU A 469 -12.60 -21.20 11.50
N ALA A 470 -13.23 -22.30 11.94
CA ALA A 470 -14.68 -22.48 11.75
C ALA A 470 -15.51 -21.35 12.40
N THR A 471 -14.97 -20.66 13.40
CA THR A 471 -15.60 -19.48 14.03
C THR A 471 -15.58 -18.25 13.16
N ALA A 472 -14.71 -18.20 12.16
CA ALA A 472 -14.54 -17.08 11.23
C ALA A 472 -15.49 -17.17 10.02
N ILE A 473 -16.63 -17.87 10.15
CA ILE A 473 -17.68 -17.91 9.12
C ILE A 473 -18.94 -17.14 9.54
N ASN A 474 -18.97 -16.67 10.79
CA ASN A 474 -20.08 -15.94 11.37
C ASN A 474 -19.62 -15.06 12.55
N ASP A 475 -18.41 -14.49 12.47
CA ASP A 475 -17.85 -13.62 13.52
C ASP A 475 -18.10 -12.12 13.27
N ASP A 476 -18.91 -11.80 12.27
CA ASP A 476 -19.21 -10.43 11.84
C ASP A 476 -17.98 -9.63 11.37
N ASP A 477 -16.92 -10.33 10.94
CA ASP A 477 -15.73 -9.72 10.34
C ASP A 477 -15.52 -10.25 8.90
N PRO A 478 -15.86 -9.48 7.86
CA PRO A 478 -15.72 -9.91 6.46
C PRO A 478 -14.26 -10.07 6.00
N LEU A 479 -13.27 -9.81 6.87
CA LEU A 479 -11.84 -10.02 6.62
C LEU A 479 -11.29 -11.33 7.22
N THR A 480 -12.05 -12.00 8.08
CA THR A 480 -11.73 -13.36 8.54
C THR A 480 -12.32 -14.38 7.55
N LEU A 481 -11.88 -15.64 7.63
CA LEU A 481 -12.45 -16.69 6.78
C LEU A 481 -12.32 -18.10 7.34
N PHE A 482 -13.25 -18.93 6.90
CA PHE A 482 -13.21 -20.39 6.88
C PHE A 482 -12.98 -20.92 5.46
N SER A 483 -12.31 -22.06 5.33
CA SER A 483 -12.01 -22.73 4.06
C SER A 483 -12.60 -24.13 4.06
N ALA A 484 -13.72 -24.30 3.35
CA ALA A 484 -14.24 -25.63 3.05
C ALA A 484 -13.34 -26.28 1.98
N ARG A 485 -13.08 -27.59 2.13
CA ARG A 485 -12.23 -28.36 1.19
C ARG A 485 -12.75 -29.76 1.04
N GLY A 486 -12.83 -30.22 -0.20
CA GLY A 486 -13.46 -31.50 -0.50
C GLY A 486 -14.94 -31.52 -0.17
N ILE A 487 -15.69 -32.40 -0.83
CA ILE A 487 -17.15 -32.45 -0.71
C ILE A 487 -17.60 -32.74 0.73
N ASP A 488 -16.88 -33.60 1.45
CA ASP A 488 -17.20 -34.00 2.83
C ASP A 488 -15.99 -34.00 3.78
N ASP A 489 -14.82 -33.52 3.31
CA ASP A 489 -13.58 -33.58 4.09
C ASP A 489 -13.54 -32.47 5.16
N ILE A 490 -13.57 -31.21 4.74
CA ILE A 490 -13.56 -30.04 5.62
C ILE A 490 -14.82 -29.22 5.39
N TRP A 491 -15.74 -29.27 6.36
CA TRP A 491 -17.00 -28.53 6.38
C TRP A 491 -17.25 -27.88 7.75
N VAL A 492 -18.15 -26.89 7.75
CA VAL A 492 -18.67 -26.26 8.97
C VAL A 492 -20.20 -26.28 8.95
N GLY A 493 -20.77 -26.67 10.08
CA GLY A 493 -22.20 -26.81 10.28
C GLY A 493 -22.75 -25.81 11.30
N PHE A 494 -24.07 -25.70 11.32
CA PHE A 494 -24.87 -24.78 12.11
C PHE A 494 -26.03 -25.58 12.73
N ASP A 495 -26.08 -25.64 14.06
CA ASP A 495 -27.20 -26.17 14.85
C ASP A 495 -28.05 -25.01 15.36
N PHE A 496 -29.27 -24.87 14.83
CA PHE A 496 -30.23 -23.87 15.29
C PHE A 496 -30.97 -24.27 16.58
N GLY A 497 -30.70 -25.46 17.14
CA GLY A 497 -31.35 -26.01 18.32
C GLY A 497 -32.78 -26.53 18.06
N ARG A 498 -33.42 -26.07 16.99
CA ARG A 498 -34.75 -26.46 16.52
C ARG A 498 -34.82 -26.40 14.99
N PRO A 499 -35.77 -27.06 14.34
CA PRO A 499 -36.04 -26.85 12.92
C PRO A 499 -36.38 -25.39 12.63
N VAL A 500 -35.71 -24.80 11.63
CA VAL A 500 -35.92 -23.42 11.19
C VAL A 500 -36.22 -23.36 9.70
N ASP A 501 -37.11 -22.44 9.32
CA ASP A 501 -37.45 -22.15 7.92
C ASP A 501 -36.60 -20.96 7.45
N ILE A 502 -35.45 -21.27 6.83
CA ILE A 502 -34.52 -20.29 6.31
C ILE A 502 -35.04 -19.81 4.95
N ALA A 503 -35.24 -18.51 4.81
CA ALA A 503 -35.75 -17.89 3.59
C ALA A 503 -34.63 -17.29 2.74
N GLN A 504 -33.55 -16.84 3.37
CA GLN A 504 -32.43 -16.21 2.70
C GLN A 504 -31.11 -16.54 3.39
N ILE A 505 -30.08 -16.75 2.58
CA ILE A 505 -28.69 -16.86 3.01
C ILE A 505 -27.94 -15.71 2.38
N VAL A 506 -27.31 -14.89 3.21
CA VAL A 506 -26.38 -13.85 2.77
C VAL A 506 -24.97 -14.40 2.95
N TYR A 507 -24.14 -14.26 1.93
CA TYR A 507 -22.79 -14.81 1.92
C TYR A 507 -21.76 -13.75 1.55
N PHE A 508 -20.63 -13.79 2.26
CA PHE A 508 -19.42 -13.07 1.91
C PHE A 508 -18.31 -14.09 1.75
N ARG A 509 -17.70 -14.12 0.57
CA ARG A 509 -16.54 -14.97 0.29
C ARG A 509 -15.27 -14.26 0.74
N ARG A 510 -14.14 -14.98 0.70
CA ARG A 510 -12.83 -14.35 0.91
C ARG A 510 -12.66 -13.15 -0.02
N SER A 511 -12.54 -11.97 0.59
CA SER A 511 -12.43 -10.70 -0.11
C SER A 511 -11.51 -9.73 0.63
N ASP A 512 -11.52 -8.48 0.18
CA ASP A 512 -10.85 -7.33 0.78
C ASP A 512 -11.75 -6.51 1.71
N GLY A 513 -12.97 -6.99 2.01
CA GLY A 513 -13.92 -6.30 2.90
C GLY A 513 -14.57 -5.06 2.27
N ASN A 514 -14.52 -4.91 0.94
CA ASN A 514 -15.06 -3.73 0.24
C ASN A 514 -16.48 -3.89 -0.31
N ASN A 515 -17.09 -5.07 -0.16
CA ASN A 515 -18.52 -5.28 -0.42
C ASN A 515 -19.40 -4.61 0.62
N LEU A 516 -20.68 -4.37 0.28
CA LEU A 516 -21.63 -3.73 1.21
C LEU A 516 -22.13 -4.75 2.24
N TYR A 517 -21.74 -4.58 3.50
CA TYR A 517 -21.97 -5.53 4.59
C TYR A 517 -23.22 -5.15 5.41
N PRO A 518 -24.15 -6.08 5.69
CA PRO A 518 -25.35 -5.78 6.46
C PRO A 518 -25.06 -5.12 7.82
N GLY A 519 -25.79 -4.07 8.13
CA GLY A 519 -25.62 -3.30 9.36
C GLY A 519 -24.52 -2.24 9.31
N TYR A 520 -23.69 -2.20 8.26
CA TYR A 520 -22.76 -1.10 8.05
C TYR A 520 -23.45 0.06 7.32
N GLU A 521 -23.06 1.27 7.70
CA GLU A 521 -23.56 2.51 7.13
C GLU A 521 -22.62 3.02 6.02
N TYR A 522 -23.21 3.48 4.92
CA TYR A 522 -22.52 4.00 3.77
C TYR A 522 -23.05 5.38 3.39
N LEU A 523 -22.11 6.30 3.14
CA LEU A 523 -22.35 7.67 2.69
C LEU A 523 -21.95 7.78 1.21
N LEU A 524 -22.90 8.13 0.35
CA LEU A 524 -22.62 8.51 -1.02
C LEU A 524 -22.51 10.03 -1.13
N SER A 525 -21.41 10.50 -1.71
CA SER A 525 -21.17 11.93 -1.97
C SER A 525 -20.79 12.16 -3.42
N PHE A 526 -20.99 13.39 -3.91
CA PHE A 526 -20.48 13.85 -5.21
C PHE A 526 -19.57 15.07 -5.05
N TRP A 527 -18.66 15.25 -5.98
CA TRP A 527 -17.84 16.47 -6.05
C TRP A 527 -18.64 17.60 -6.70
N ASN A 528 -18.97 18.64 -5.93
CA ASN A 528 -19.76 19.78 -6.44
C ASN A 528 -18.93 20.80 -7.23
N GLY A 529 -17.62 20.56 -7.36
CA GLY A 529 -16.64 21.49 -7.94
C GLY A 529 -15.69 22.10 -6.91
N ARG A 530 -16.04 22.09 -5.62
CA ARG A 530 -15.24 22.66 -4.52
C ARG A 530 -14.95 21.64 -3.43
N ASP A 531 -15.95 20.86 -3.05
CA ASP A 531 -15.90 19.88 -1.98
C ASP A 531 -16.84 18.69 -2.26
N TRP A 532 -16.73 17.67 -1.39
CA TRP A 532 -17.63 16.53 -1.41
C TRP A 532 -18.95 16.91 -0.73
N GLN A 533 -20.06 16.77 -1.46
CA GLN A 533 -21.41 16.99 -0.96
C GLN A 533 -22.15 15.67 -0.80
N GLU A 534 -22.76 15.47 0.36
CA GLU A 534 -23.57 14.29 0.68
C GLU A 534 -24.80 14.24 -0.24
N ILE A 535 -25.03 13.07 -0.86
CA ILE A 535 -26.28 12.74 -1.56
C ILE A 535 -27.23 12.11 -0.56
N ASP A 536 -26.79 10.99 0.03
CA ASP A 536 -27.61 10.18 0.93
C ASP A 536 -26.73 9.23 1.75
N ARG A 537 -27.30 8.74 2.85
CA ARG A 537 -26.69 7.85 3.82
C ARG A 537 -27.62 6.68 4.09
N GLN A 538 -27.13 5.47 3.82
CA GLN A 538 -27.93 4.25 3.95
C GLN A 538 -27.18 3.16 4.70
N THR A 539 -27.93 2.38 5.48
CA THR A 539 -27.43 1.16 6.13
C THR A 539 -27.70 -0.02 5.21
N ALA A 540 -26.65 -0.78 4.87
CA ALA A 540 -26.80 -1.97 4.06
C ALA A 540 -27.59 -3.04 4.80
N ASP A 541 -28.39 -3.79 4.05
CA ASP A 541 -29.20 -4.90 4.55
C ASP A 541 -28.82 -6.22 3.83
N ALA A 542 -29.66 -7.25 4.00
CA ALA A 542 -29.46 -8.57 3.42
C ALA A 542 -29.44 -8.58 1.87
N ARG A 543 -29.77 -7.47 1.20
CA ARG A 543 -29.67 -7.35 -0.26
C ARG A 543 -28.23 -7.28 -0.75
N THR A 544 -27.27 -6.87 0.07
CA THR A 544 -25.83 -6.71 -0.30
C THR A 544 -25.57 -5.68 -1.41
N TYR A 545 -26.55 -4.81 -1.68
CA TYR A 545 -26.45 -3.67 -2.58
C TYR A 545 -27.24 -2.48 -1.99
N LEU A 546 -26.91 -1.27 -2.44
CA LEU A 546 -27.64 -0.05 -2.11
C LEU A 546 -28.05 0.65 -3.40
N ASP A 547 -29.29 1.13 -3.43
CA ASP A 547 -29.82 1.96 -4.51
C ASP A 547 -29.85 3.41 -4.02
N PHE A 548 -29.17 4.30 -4.74
CA PHE A 548 -29.12 5.72 -4.42
C PHE A 548 -29.86 6.50 -5.51
N ASP A 549 -30.91 7.21 -5.11
CA ASP A 549 -31.68 8.10 -5.98
C ASP A 549 -31.07 9.51 -6.04
N GLY A 550 -31.47 10.30 -7.04
CA GLY A 550 -31.08 11.71 -7.11
C GLY A 550 -29.59 11.93 -7.35
N VAL A 551 -28.89 10.97 -7.98
CA VAL A 551 -27.47 11.12 -8.31
C VAL A 551 -27.32 11.95 -9.58
N PRO A 552 -26.57 13.08 -9.55
CA PRO A 552 -26.34 13.87 -10.74
C PRO A 552 -25.58 13.10 -11.82
N ASP A 553 -25.92 13.36 -13.08
CA ASP A 553 -25.26 12.74 -14.22
C ASP A 553 -23.79 13.19 -14.34
N ASP A 554 -22.92 12.29 -14.78
CA ASP A 554 -21.48 12.52 -14.99
C ASP A 554 -20.68 13.08 -13.79
N ALA A 555 -21.27 13.06 -12.59
CA ALA A 555 -20.61 13.50 -11.38
C ALA A 555 -19.46 12.55 -10.97
N LEU A 556 -18.40 13.13 -10.42
CA LEU A 556 -17.39 12.36 -9.68
C LEU A 556 -17.97 12.00 -8.31
N LEU A 557 -18.13 10.72 -8.04
CA LEU A 557 -18.79 10.15 -6.87
C LEU A 557 -17.79 9.51 -5.92
N LEU A 558 -18.15 9.41 -4.65
CA LEU A 558 -17.38 8.71 -3.62
C LEU A 558 -18.33 8.00 -2.66
N LEU A 559 -18.15 6.68 -2.50
CA LEU A 559 -18.88 5.88 -1.52
C LEU A 559 -17.96 5.57 -0.34
N GLN A 560 -18.33 6.02 0.86
CA GLN A 560 -17.56 5.80 2.09
C GLN A 560 -18.35 4.92 3.05
N CYS A 561 -17.68 3.91 3.64
CA CYS A 561 -18.24 3.22 4.80
C CYS A 561 -17.93 4.05 6.04
N THR A 562 -18.96 4.47 6.77
CA THR A 562 -18.82 5.29 7.99
C THR A 562 -18.72 4.44 9.26
N THR A 563 -18.97 3.13 9.15
CA THR A 563 -18.82 2.17 10.26
C THR A 563 -17.38 1.68 10.45
N THR A 564 -16.70 1.30 9.37
CA THR A 564 -15.35 0.72 9.44
C THR A 564 -14.57 0.84 8.13
N GLY A 565 -13.27 0.56 8.21
CA GLY A 565 -12.36 0.60 7.07
C GLY A 565 -12.03 2.02 6.63
N THR A 566 -11.10 2.14 5.68
CA THR A 566 -10.64 3.45 5.20
C THR A 566 -10.46 3.51 3.69
N GLU A 567 -10.92 2.48 2.99
CA GLU A 567 -10.80 2.34 1.55
C GLU A 567 -12.07 2.86 0.87
N SER A 568 -11.89 3.85 0.01
CA SER A 568 -12.92 4.44 -0.85
C SER A 568 -12.19 4.95 -2.10
N ARG A 569 -12.80 4.88 -3.28
CA ARG A 569 -12.23 5.47 -4.50
C ARG A 569 -13.25 6.39 -5.18
N PRO A 570 -12.80 7.52 -5.75
CA PRO A 570 -13.61 8.28 -6.66
C PRO A 570 -14.00 7.42 -7.87
N PHE A 571 -15.22 7.58 -8.34
CA PHE A 571 -15.70 6.89 -9.53
C PHE A 571 -16.71 7.76 -10.29
N THR A 572 -16.92 7.45 -11.57
CA THR A 572 -18.07 7.93 -12.33
C THR A 572 -18.99 6.77 -12.65
N TYR A 573 -20.27 7.05 -12.86
CA TYR A 573 -21.26 6.04 -13.25
C TYR A 573 -21.83 6.38 -14.63
N ARG A 574 -21.49 5.56 -15.64
CA ARG A 574 -21.88 5.77 -17.05
C ARG A 574 -22.44 4.48 -17.62
N ASP A 575 -23.58 4.58 -18.30
CA ASP A 575 -24.22 3.45 -19.00
C ASP A 575 -24.42 2.17 -18.17
N GLY A 576 -24.65 2.32 -16.86
CA GLY A 576 -24.82 1.18 -15.95
C GLY A 576 -23.51 0.64 -15.35
N GLU A 577 -22.36 1.21 -15.71
CA GLU A 577 -21.04 0.77 -15.28
C GLU A 577 -20.34 1.80 -14.39
N ILE A 578 -19.51 1.29 -13.46
CA ILE A 578 -18.65 2.09 -12.59
C ILE A 578 -17.27 2.17 -13.21
N GLU A 579 -16.80 3.39 -13.44
CA GLU A 579 -15.41 3.67 -13.82
C GLU A 579 -14.66 4.24 -12.60
N TRP A 580 -13.69 3.48 -12.09
CA TRP A 580 -12.91 3.84 -10.91
C TRP A 580 -11.70 4.70 -11.27
N TYR A 581 -11.39 5.68 -10.43
CA TYR A 581 -10.26 6.61 -10.60
C TYR A 581 -9.33 6.60 -9.42
#